data_AF-A0A1G6HIP3-F1
#
_entry.id   AF-A0A1G6HIP3-F1
#
_cell.length_a   1.000
_cell.length_b   1.000
_cell.length_c   1.000
_cell.angle_alpha   90.00
_cell.angle_beta   90.00
_cell.angle_gamma   90.00
#
_symmetry.space_group_name_H-M   'P 1'
#
loop_
_entity.id
_entity.type
_entity.pdbx_description
1 polymer ?
#
loop_
_entity_poly.entity_id
_entity_poly.type
_entity_poly.pdbx_seq_one_letter_code
_entity_poly.pdbx_strand_id
1 'polypeptide(L)'
;MSVSSPTGSRFRVRGTTGVSDPATDQTAVIESAGALVWRVRKDKLQVQLIHRPRYDDWSWPKGKLDPGETLPAAAVREVAEETGRPVVLGVPLPGLQYLTPEGAVKRVHYWAATRAPAGSPPLEARAPVPPVDPAEIDDMKWFTVDKAAEKLTRAADRIPLEALIEEHNHGRLATTALVVARHGKALARSSWHGTEIDRPLTPTGHAQSVALVPVLAAFGVDAVVTSQWRRCADTIEPYTRAARLSPISSEHLTEVDHERSPSQVAAVIRTLLESATPTALCTHRPVLPTVLDVLGQHSRRTVAAALPTRDPFLEPGEVLVTHVAQSPKGPRVVGVEHIRPTLT
;
A
#
# COMPACT_ATOMS: atom_id res chain seq x y z
N MET A 1 33.67 -39.83 -7.25
CA MET A 1 32.32 -40.03 -6.68
C MET A 1 31.70 -38.65 -6.52
N SER A 2 30.63 -38.42 -7.27
CA SER A 2 29.92 -37.16 -7.43
C SER A 2 29.10 -36.80 -6.18
N VAL A 3 29.20 -35.57 -5.71
CA VAL A 3 28.26 -35.00 -4.73
C VAL A 3 27.42 -33.95 -5.45
N SER A 4 26.15 -34.31 -5.64
CA SER A 4 25.11 -33.51 -6.29
C SER A 4 24.44 -32.56 -5.29
N SER A 5 24.33 -31.29 -5.67
CA SER A 5 23.49 -30.27 -5.03
C SER A 5 21.99 -30.57 -5.19
N PRO A 6 21.12 -30.23 -4.23
CA PRO A 6 19.70 -30.09 -4.49
C PRO A 6 19.32 -28.62 -4.64
N THR A 7 18.95 -28.29 -5.87
CA THR A 7 18.20 -27.10 -6.31
C THR A 7 16.73 -27.14 -5.85
N GLY A 8 16.18 -25.96 -5.51
CA GLY A 8 14.81 -25.59 -5.86
C GLY A 8 13.72 -25.80 -4.79
N SER A 9 13.53 -24.82 -3.92
CA SER A 9 12.27 -24.71 -3.15
C SER A 9 11.25 -23.90 -3.98
N ARG A 10 10.20 -24.60 -4.45
CA ARG A 10 9.04 -24.02 -5.13
C ARG A 10 8.04 -23.55 -4.08
N PHE A 11 7.76 -22.25 -4.01
CA PHE A 11 6.59 -21.73 -3.31
C PHE A 11 5.31 -22.28 -3.97
N ARG A 12 4.53 -23.04 -3.20
CA ARG A 12 3.24 -23.60 -3.64
C ARG A 12 2.15 -23.06 -2.71
N VAL A 13 1.34 -22.14 -3.22
CA VAL A 13 0.07 -21.75 -2.59
C VAL A 13 -0.91 -22.92 -2.80
N ARG A 14 -1.36 -23.55 -1.72
CA ARG A 14 -2.47 -24.51 -1.77
C ARG A 14 -3.70 -23.88 -1.14
N GLY A 15 -4.78 -23.86 -1.92
CA GLY A 15 -6.11 -23.48 -1.50
C GLY A 15 -6.71 -24.47 -0.50
N THR A 16 -7.51 -23.92 0.41
CA THR A 16 -8.25 -24.57 1.48
C THR A 16 -9.58 -25.13 0.96
N THR A 17 -9.87 -26.39 1.28
CA THR A 17 -11.22 -26.92 1.43
C THR A 17 -11.32 -27.49 2.84
N GLY A 18 -12.23 -26.95 3.65
CA GLY A 18 -12.30 -27.22 5.08
C GLY A 18 -13.01 -28.52 5.46
N VAL A 19 -12.63 -29.03 6.64
CA VAL A 19 -13.53 -29.64 7.63
C VAL A 19 -13.02 -29.15 8.99
N SER A 20 -13.92 -28.56 9.78
CA SER A 20 -13.66 -27.93 11.07
C SER A 20 -13.65 -28.96 12.20
N ASP A 21 -12.60 -28.95 13.02
CA ASP A 21 -12.59 -29.56 14.35
C ASP A 21 -12.56 -28.43 15.41
N PRO A 22 -13.40 -28.46 16.47
CA PRO A 22 -13.52 -27.37 17.42
C PRO A 22 -12.64 -27.63 18.65
N ALA A 23 -11.40 -27.13 18.63
CA ALA A 23 -10.61 -26.70 19.79
C ALA A 23 -9.15 -26.45 19.37
N THR A 24 -8.83 -25.23 18.95
CA THR A 24 -7.44 -24.78 18.94
C THR A 24 -7.42 -23.40 19.57
N ASP A 25 -6.79 -23.34 20.75
CA ASP A 25 -6.19 -22.16 21.35
C ASP A 25 -5.58 -21.28 20.25
N GLN A 26 -6.29 -20.23 19.84
CA GLN A 26 -5.80 -19.34 18.78
C GLN A 26 -4.70 -18.50 19.40
N THR A 27 -3.45 -18.89 19.14
CA THR A 27 -2.28 -18.12 19.53
C THR A 27 -2.47 -16.66 19.10
N ALA A 28 -2.51 -15.74 20.06
CA ALA A 28 -2.76 -14.33 19.79
C ALA A 28 -1.75 -13.80 18.76
N VAL A 29 -2.24 -13.12 17.72
CA VAL A 29 -1.39 -12.50 16.69
C VAL A 29 -1.24 -11.02 17.00
N ILE A 30 0.01 -10.55 17.11
CA ILE A 30 0.36 -9.15 17.25
C ILE A 30 0.84 -8.66 15.89
N GLU A 31 0.02 -7.86 15.22
CA GLU A 31 0.40 -7.19 13.97
C GLU A 31 1.21 -5.93 14.27
N SER A 32 2.26 -5.71 13.48
CA SER A 32 3.12 -4.53 13.54
C SER A 32 3.51 -4.12 12.14
N ALA A 33 3.77 -2.83 11.94
CA ALA A 33 4.12 -2.30 10.63
C ALA A 33 5.21 -1.23 10.77
N GLY A 34 6.03 -1.09 9.74
CA GLY A 34 7.09 -0.10 9.69
C GLY A 34 7.66 0.07 8.30
N ALA A 35 8.79 0.76 8.20
CA ALA A 35 9.40 1.01 6.89
C ALA A 35 10.93 1.11 6.92
N LEU A 36 11.54 0.74 5.80
CA LEU A 36 12.92 1.04 5.50
C LEU A 36 12.95 2.40 4.78
N VAL A 37 13.27 3.45 5.54
CA VAL A 37 13.37 4.81 4.97
C VAL A 37 14.68 4.92 4.21
N TRP A 38 14.61 5.15 2.90
CA TRP A 38 15.77 5.17 2.02
C TRP A 38 15.93 6.50 1.27
N ARG A 39 17.14 6.71 0.76
CA ARG A 39 17.48 7.77 -0.21
C ARG A 39 18.71 7.36 -1.01
N VAL A 40 18.89 7.95 -2.19
CA VAL A 40 20.18 7.90 -2.89
C VAL A 40 20.89 9.24 -2.66
N ARG A 41 22.13 9.19 -2.16
CA ARG A 41 22.96 10.39 -1.95
C ARG A 41 24.38 10.13 -2.41
N LYS A 42 24.88 10.96 -3.32
CA LYS A 42 26.19 10.77 -3.99
C LYS A 42 26.30 9.36 -4.59
N ASP A 43 25.28 8.96 -5.34
CA ASP A 43 25.15 7.67 -6.02
C ASP A 43 25.23 6.43 -5.12
N LYS A 44 25.01 6.62 -3.81
CA LYS A 44 24.96 5.53 -2.83
C LYS A 44 23.58 5.44 -2.23
N LEU A 45 23.02 4.23 -2.25
CA LEU A 45 21.82 3.89 -1.51
C LEU A 45 22.11 3.98 -0.01
N GLN A 46 21.31 4.78 0.68
CA GLN A 46 21.35 4.96 2.11
C GLN A 46 20.00 4.62 2.71
N VAL A 47 20.03 4.11 3.94
CA VAL A 47 18.87 3.77 4.75
C VAL A 47 19.00 4.42 6.12
N GLN A 48 17.86 4.75 6.74
CA GLN A 48 17.83 5.30 8.09
C GLN A 48 17.53 4.19 9.11
N LEU A 49 18.38 4.06 10.11
CA LEU A 49 18.15 3.23 11.28
C LEU A 49 17.84 4.11 12.49
N ILE A 50 17.09 3.54 13.43
CA ILE A 50 16.83 4.11 14.76
C ILE A 50 17.57 3.31 15.82
N HIS A 51 17.99 3.97 16.89
CA HIS A 51 18.54 3.36 18.09
C HIS A 51 17.53 3.42 19.23
N ARG A 52 17.41 2.34 19.99
CA ARG A 52 16.47 2.26 21.11
C ARG A 52 17.24 2.05 22.42
N PRO A 53 17.32 3.04 23.33
CA PRO A 53 18.16 2.97 24.51
C PRO A 53 17.72 1.85 25.47
N ARG A 54 16.42 1.50 25.48
CA ARG A 54 15.88 0.39 26.30
C ARG A 54 16.52 -0.96 25.99
N TYR A 55 16.90 -1.20 24.73
CA TYR A 55 17.44 -2.48 24.27
C TYR A 55 18.90 -2.38 23.82
N ASP A 56 19.44 -1.15 23.74
CA ASP A 56 20.74 -0.84 23.13
C ASP A 56 20.87 -1.47 21.72
N ASP A 57 19.82 -1.30 20.91
CA ASP A 57 19.71 -1.93 19.60
C ASP A 57 19.42 -0.96 18.45
N TRP A 58 19.95 -1.30 17.28
CA TRP A 58 19.67 -0.61 16.02
C TRP A 58 18.69 -1.45 15.20
N SER A 59 17.56 -0.85 14.83
CA SER A 59 16.52 -1.52 14.04
C SER A 59 15.83 -0.58 13.06
N TRP A 60 14.91 -1.14 12.28
CA TRP A 60 13.96 -0.37 11.50
C TRP A 60 12.89 0.27 12.39
N PRO A 61 12.41 1.46 12.02
CA PRO A 61 11.25 2.04 12.68
C PRO A 61 9.98 1.22 12.40
N LYS A 62 9.23 0.91 13.46
CA LYS A 62 8.03 0.05 13.46
C LYS A 62 7.37 -0.03 14.83
N GLY A 63 6.06 -0.17 14.83
CA GLY A 63 5.31 -0.51 16.04
C GLY A 63 4.00 -1.22 15.75
N LYS A 64 3.16 -1.31 16.79
CA LYS A 64 1.97 -2.16 16.77
C LYS A 64 0.82 -1.42 16.11
N LEU A 65 -0.09 -2.17 15.50
CA LEU A 65 -1.32 -1.58 14.97
C LEU A 65 -2.21 -1.11 16.11
N ASP A 66 -2.78 0.07 15.94
CA ASP A 66 -3.89 0.54 16.77
C ASP A 66 -5.21 -0.14 16.37
N PRO A 67 -6.20 -0.20 17.28
CA PRO A 67 -7.52 -0.74 16.95
C PRO A 67 -8.14 -0.06 15.72
N GLY A 68 -8.51 -0.86 14.71
CA GLY A 68 -9.11 -0.35 13.47
C GLY A 68 -8.12 0.27 12.48
N GLU A 69 -6.82 0.24 12.76
CA GLU A 69 -5.79 0.76 11.88
C GLU A 69 -5.47 -0.23 10.74
N THR A 70 -5.06 0.28 9.58
CA THR A 70 -4.54 -0.54 8.49
C THR A 70 -3.02 -0.64 8.57
N LEU A 71 -2.42 -1.72 8.07
CA LEU A 71 -0.96 -1.89 8.10
C LEU A 71 -0.19 -0.70 7.48
N PRO A 72 -0.58 -0.14 6.31
CA PRO A 72 0.10 1.02 5.74
C PRO A 72 -0.02 2.29 6.59
N ALA A 73 -1.18 2.49 7.23
CA ALA A 73 -1.41 3.62 8.12
C ALA A 73 -0.51 3.53 9.37
N ALA A 74 -0.44 2.34 9.98
CA ALA A 74 0.46 2.05 11.08
C ALA A 74 1.92 2.28 10.68
N ALA A 75 2.36 1.79 9.51
CA ALA A 75 3.73 1.97 9.04
C ALA A 75 4.12 3.45 8.96
N VAL A 76 3.26 4.33 8.42
CA VAL A 76 3.59 5.76 8.31
C VAL A 76 3.46 6.51 9.64
N ARG A 77 2.54 6.10 10.53
CA ARG A 77 2.40 6.64 11.88
C ARG A 77 3.64 6.33 12.71
N GLU A 78 3.99 5.05 12.80
CA GLU A 78 5.13 4.56 13.60
C GLU A 78 6.45 5.19 13.17
N VAL A 79 6.70 5.28 11.86
CA VAL A 79 7.88 5.99 11.35
C VAL A 79 7.86 7.46 11.76
N ALA A 80 6.71 8.12 11.74
CA ALA A 80 6.60 9.52 12.12
C ALA A 80 6.76 9.72 13.64
N GLU A 81 6.24 8.82 14.48
CA GLU A 81 6.38 8.83 15.94
C GLU A 81 7.85 8.62 16.36
N GLU A 82 8.50 7.58 15.83
CA GLU A 82 9.87 7.22 16.22
C GLU A 82 10.93 8.14 15.62
N THR A 83 10.64 8.79 14.48
CA THR A 83 11.65 9.62 13.80
C THR A 83 11.32 11.12 13.77
N GLY A 84 10.09 11.51 14.05
CA GLY A 84 9.60 12.88 13.87
C GLY A 84 9.57 13.31 12.41
N ARG A 85 9.62 12.36 11.47
CA ARG A 85 9.80 12.62 10.04
C ARG A 85 8.82 11.81 9.21
N PRO A 86 7.79 12.44 8.62
CA PRO A 86 6.80 11.71 7.84
C PRO A 86 7.39 11.13 6.55
N VAL A 87 6.85 10.00 6.13
CA VAL A 87 7.26 9.26 4.93
C VAL A 87 6.08 8.92 4.02
N VAL A 88 6.37 8.63 2.76
CA VAL A 88 5.45 8.02 1.80
C VAL A 88 5.92 6.61 1.51
N LEU A 89 4.99 5.66 1.49
CA LEU A 89 5.30 4.26 1.22
C LEU A 89 5.44 4.01 -0.29
N GLY A 90 6.41 3.19 -0.64
CA GLY A 90 6.59 2.58 -1.96
C GLY A 90 6.37 1.07 -1.89
N VAL A 91 7.17 0.29 -2.63
CA VAL A 91 7.01 -1.17 -2.72
C VAL A 91 7.04 -1.88 -1.35
N PRO A 92 6.21 -2.93 -1.16
CA PRO A 92 6.28 -3.76 0.03
C PRO A 92 7.58 -4.56 0.04
N LEU A 93 8.12 -4.78 1.23
CA LEU A 93 9.32 -5.57 1.49
C LEU A 93 8.95 -6.82 2.30
N PRO A 94 9.80 -7.86 2.31
CA PRO A 94 9.59 -9.02 3.15
C PRO A 94 9.42 -8.64 4.63
N GLY A 95 8.31 -9.10 5.22
CA GLY A 95 8.05 -8.97 6.65
C GLY A 95 8.81 -10.01 7.49
N LEU A 96 8.65 -9.92 8.81
CA LEU A 96 9.19 -10.87 9.78
C LEU A 96 8.07 -11.50 10.60
N GLN A 97 8.24 -12.77 10.98
CA GLN A 97 7.32 -13.46 11.87
C GLN A 97 8.10 -14.27 12.92
N TYR A 98 7.77 -14.08 14.20
CA TYR A 98 8.42 -14.78 15.31
C TYR A 98 7.50 -14.88 16.52
N LEU A 99 7.76 -15.84 17.41
CA LEU A 99 7.04 -15.97 18.68
C LEU A 99 7.60 -14.99 19.71
N THR A 100 6.71 -14.30 20.44
CA THR A 100 7.11 -13.49 21.60
C THR A 100 7.35 -14.39 22.82
N PRO A 101 8.08 -13.90 23.84
CA PRO A 101 8.27 -14.66 25.09
C PRO A 101 6.95 -15.06 25.76
N GLU A 102 5.89 -14.28 25.56
CA GLU A 102 4.54 -14.51 26.09
C GLU A 102 3.73 -15.51 25.24
N GLY A 103 4.33 -16.10 24.22
CA GLY A 103 3.72 -17.12 23.36
C GLY A 103 2.90 -16.59 22.20
N ALA A 104 2.76 -15.26 22.03
CA ALA A 104 2.03 -14.66 20.91
C ALA A 104 2.84 -14.74 19.60
N VAL A 105 2.17 -14.85 18.45
CA VAL A 105 2.83 -14.70 17.14
C VAL A 105 2.93 -13.22 16.82
N LYS A 106 4.14 -12.67 16.75
CA LYS A 106 4.37 -11.32 16.24
C LYS A 106 4.67 -11.36 14.76
N ARG A 107 3.91 -10.58 13.98
CA ARG A 107 4.11 -10.38 12.54
C ARG A 107 4.41 -8.92 12.27
N VAL A 108 5.47 -8.66 11.52
CA VAL A 108 5.94 -7.32 11.18
C VAL A 108 5.91 -7.18 9.66
N HIS A 109 5.24 -6.14 9.16
CA HIS A 109 5.18 -5.81 7.74
C HIS A 109 6.05 -4.59 7.46
N TYR A 110 6.79 -4.62 6.36
CA TYR A 110 7.70 -3.54 5.99
C TYR A 110 7.42 -3.04 4.57
N TRP A 111 7.61 -1.74 4.39
CA TRP A 111 7.63 -1.09 3.07
C TRP A 111 8.97 -0.37 2.86
N ALA A 112 9.38 -0.24 1.61
CA ALA A 112 10.33 0.80 1.26
C ALA A 112 9.62 2.15 1.40
N ALA A 113 10.29 3.16 1.97
CA ALA A 113 9.68 4.48 2.12
C ALA A 113 10.66 5.62 1.84
N THR A 114 10.14 6.72 1.32
CA THR A 114 10.89 7.96 1.11
C THR A 114 10.33 9.06 1.99
N ARG A 115 11.15 10.07 2.31
CA ARG A 115 10.65 11.25 3.04
C ARG A 115 9.50 11.89 2.29
N ALA A 116 8.41 12.16 3.01
CA ALA A 116 7.29 12.89 2.45
C ALA A 116 7.73 14.35 2.17
N PRO A 117 7.38 14.94 1.02
CA PRO A 117 7.62 16.35 0.78
C PRO A 117 6.87 17.20 1.82
N ALA A 118 7.55 18.19 2.39
CA ALA A 118 6.96 19.07 3.38
C ALA A 118 5.77 19.85 2.77
N GLY A 119 4.65 19.92 3.51
CA GLY A 119 3.44 20.59 3.04
C GLY A 119 2.72 19.90 1.88
N SER A 120 3.06 18.65 1.57
CA SER A 120 2.33 17.91 0.52
C SER A 120 0.90 17.58 0.96
N PRO A 121 -0.09 17.64 0.04
CA PRO A 121 -1.49 17.26 0.28
C PRO A 121 -1.72 15.96 1.08
N PRO A 122 -1.00 14.84 0.83
CA PRO A 122 -1.18 13.63 1.62
C PRO A 122 -0.82 13.77 3.10
N LEU A 123 -0.01 14.77 3.50
CA LEU A 123 0.29 15.03 4.92
C LEU A 123 -0.84 15.76 5.64
N GLU A 124 -1.56 16.66 4.95
CA GLU A 124 -2.73 17.34 5.50
C GLU A 124 -3.86 16.35 5.85
N ALA A 125 -3.92 15.23 5.13
CA ALA A 125 -4.88 14.16 5.37
C ALA A 125 -4.49 13.18 6.50
N ARG A 126 -3.34 13.36 7.16
CA ARG A 126 -2.87 12.48 8.25
C ARG A 126 -3.25 13.04 9.61
N ALA A 127 -3.54 12.15 10.54
CA ALA A 127 -3.65 12.51 11.95
C ALA A 127 -2.29 13.02 12.46
N PRO A 128 -2.27 14.01 13.37
CA PRO A 128 -1.05 14.41 14.03
C PRO A 128 -0.51 13.27 14.90
N VAL A 129 0.82 13.19 14.98
CA VAL A 129 1.52 12.23 15.84
C VAL A 129 2.18 12.94 17.02
N PRO A 130 2.36 12.29 18.17
CA PRO A 130 3.13 12.85 19.27
C PRO A 130 4.58 13.16 18.86
N PRO A 131 5.27 14.07 19.58
CA PRO A 131 6.70 14.26 19.38
C PRO A 131 7.47 12.99 19.74
N VAL A 132 8.66 12.83 19.15
CA VAL A 132 9.56 11.71 19.44
C VAL A 132 9.87 11.67 20.93
N ASP A 133 9.65 10.51 21.57
CA ASP A 133 10.04 10.27 22.95
C ASP A 133 11.52 9.83 23.01
N PRO A 134 12.44 10.64 23.59
CA PRO A 134 13.85 10.27 23.71
C PRO A 134 14.09 9.02 24.57
N ALA A 135 13.14 8.63 25.43
CA ALA A 135 13.22 7.39 26.19
C ALA A 135 12.94 6.15 25.33
N GLU A 136 12.24 6.32 24.21
CA GLU A 136 12.00 5.27 23.23
C GLU A 136 13.06 5.25 22.13
N ILE A 137 13.38 6.42 21.56
CA ILE A 137 14.37 6.61 20.48
C ILE A 137 15.31 7.76 20.83
N ASP A 138 16.58 7.46 21.10
CA ASP A 138 17.60 8.47 21.44
C ASP A 138 18.47 8.87 20.24
N ASP A 139 18.53 8.06 19.18
CA ASP A 139 19.33 8.34 18.00
C ASP A 139 18.69 7.81 16.70
N MET A 140 18.97 8.50 15.59
CA MET A 140 18.59 8.06 14.25
C MET A 140 19.65 8.47 13.24
N LYS A 141 20.15 7.53 12.44
CA LYS A 141 21.28 7.79 11.54
C LYS A 141 21.08 7.19 10.17
N TRP A 142 21.60 7.91 9.17
CA TRP A 142 21.68 7.44 7.80
C TRP A 142 22.97 6.64 7.61
N PHE A 143 22.84 5.42 7.10
CA PHE A 143 23.95 4.53 6.78
C PHE A 143 23.92 4.15 5.29
N THR A 144 25.08 3.86 4.70
CA THR A 144 25.12 3.07 3.47
C THR A 144 24.62 1.66 3.77
N VAL A 145 24.10 0.95 2.76
CA VAL A 145 23.52 -0.38 2.97
C VAL A 145 24.48 -1.39 3.63
N ASP A 146 25.77 -1.37 3.27
CA ASP A 146 26.78 -2.24 3.90
C ASP A 146 26.94 -1.93 5.40
N LYS A 147 26.97 -0.64 5.76
CA LYS A 147 27.07 -0.21 7.16
C LYS A 147 25.78 -0.43 7.93
N ALA A 148 24.63 -0.34 7.27
CA ALA A 148 23.36 -0.71 7.89
C ALA A 148 23.34 -2.21 8.22
N ALA A 149 23.79 -3.08 7.32
CA ALA A 149 23.88 -4.52 7.56
C ALA A 149 24.79 -4.87 8.75
N GLU A 150 25.92 -4.16 8.90
CA GLU A 150 26.80 -4.27 10.08
C GLU A 150 26.13 -3.77 11.37
N LYS A 151 25.33 -2.69 11.29
CA LYS A 151 24.73 -2.04 12.46
C LYS A 151 23.47 -2.70 12.99
N LEU A 152 22.66 -3.31 12.13
CA LEU A 152 21.44 -4.00 12.54
C LEU A 152 21.75 -5.07 13.59
N THR A 153 21.17 -4.91 14.78
CA THR A 153 21.42 -5.82 15.90
C THR A 153 20.82 -7.20 15.64
N ARG A 154 19.63 -7.26 15.02
CA ARG A 154 18.97 -8.51 14.67
C ARG A 154 19.34 -8.93 13.25
N ALA A 155 19.89 -10.13 13.10
CA ALA A 155 20.22 -10.68 11.79
C ALA A 155 19.00 -10.77 10.84
N ALA A 156 17.81 -11.04 11.38
CA ALA A 156 16.58 -11.11 10.61
C ALA A 156 16.18 -9.77 9.96
N ASP A 157 16.55 -8.62 10.55
CA ASP A 157 16.26 -7.31 9.96
C ASP A 157 17.08 -7.04 8.68
N ARG A 158 18.04 -7.90 8.34
CA ARG A 158 18.75 -7.86 7.05
C ARG A 158 17.91 -8.37 5.88
N ILE A 159 16.90 -9.20 6.14
CA ILE A 159 16.02 -9.75 5.09
C ILE A 159 15.33 -8.63 4.29
N PRO A 160 14.62 -7.66 4.91
CA PRO A 160 14.06 -6.53 4.16
C PRO A 160 15.13 -5.61 3.54
N LEU A 161 16.33 -5.52 4.14
CA LEU A 161 17.44 -4.74 3.58
C LEU A 161 17.93 -5.32 2.25
N GLU A 162 18.13 -6.63 2.20
CA GLU A 162 18.57 -7.35 1.01
C GLU A 162 17.56 -7.19 -0.13
N ALA A 163 16.26 -7.32 0.17
CA ALA A 163 15.19 -7.07 -0.80
C ALA A 163 15.19 -5.61 -1.30
N LEU A 164 15.39 -4.63 -0.41
CA LEU A 164 15.49 -3.22 -0.81
C LEU A 164 16.68 -2.96 -1.73
N ILE A 165 17.84 -3.58 -1.47
CA ILE A 165 19.03 -3.50 -2.34
C ILE A 165 18.72 -4.13 -3.70
N GLU A 166 18.04 -5.28 -3.72
CA GLU A 166 17.65 -5.95 -4.97
C GLU A 166 16.71 -5.08 -5.81
N GLU A 167 15.68 -4.47 -5.21
CA GLU A 167 14.78 -3.56 -5.91
C GLU A 167 15.51 -2.32 -6.43
N HIS A 168 16.50 -1.81 -5.69
CA HIS A 168 17.33 -0.69 -6.14
C HIS A 168 18.18 -1.06 -7.35
N ASN A 169 18.91 -2.18 -7.28
CA ASN A 169 19.81 -2.64 -8.35
C ASN A 169 19.07 -2.91 -9.66
N HIS A 170 17.79 -3.28 -9.57
CA HIS A 170 16.95 -3.48 -10.74
C HIS A 170 16.19 -2.24 -11.20
N GLY A 171 16.38 -1.07 -10.58
CA GLY A 171 15.68 0.16 -10.92
C GLY A 171 14.17 0.11 -10.64
N ARG A 172 13.76 -0.66 -9.62
CA ARG A 172 12.36 -0.88 -9.23
C ARG A 172 11.99 -0.28 -7.88
N LEU A 173 12.96 0.25 -7.12
CA LEU A 173 12.72 0.79 -5.78
C LEU A 173 11.99 2.14 -5.80
N ALA A 174 12.40 3.05 -6.69
CA ALA A 174 11.79 4.37 -6.83
C ALA A 174 10.44 4.25 -7.54
N THR A 175 9.36 4.35 -6.78
CA THR A 175 7.99 4.13 -7.29
C THR A 175 7.04 5.22 -6.87
N THR A 176 5.97 5.39 -7.66
CA THR A 176 4.79 6.19 -7.33
C THR A 176 3.57 5.28 -7.33
N ALA A 177 2.62 5.53 -6.43
CA ALA A 177 1.42 4.71 -6.33
C ALA A 177 0.33 5.13 -7.33
N LEU A 178 -0.20 4.19 -8.10
CA LEU A 178 -1.53 4.31 -8.70
C LEU A 178 -2.49 3.42 -7.92
N VAL A 179 -3.38 4.04 -7.14
CA VAL A 179 -4.34 3.36 -6.28
C VAL A 179 -5.68 3.24 -6.99
N VAL A 180 -6.09 2.03 -7.33
CA VAL A 180 -7.39 1.75 -7.95
C VAL A 180 -8.40 1.38 -6.87
N ALA A 181 -9.38 2.24 -6.65
CA ALA A 181 -10.46 2.04 -5.69
C ALA A 181 -11.76 1.64 -6.40
N ARG A 182 -12.43 0.60 -5.89
CA ARG A 182 -13.85 0.40 -6.18
C ARG A 182 -14.65 1.29 -5.23
N HIS A 183 -15.68 1.97 -5.76
CA HIS A 183 -16.57 2.77 -4.92
C HIS A 183 -17.10 1.98 -3.70
N GLY A 184 -17.40 2.68 -2.60
CA GLY A 184 -18.00 2.11 -1.40
C GLY A 184 -19.37 1.49 -1.65
N LYS A 185 -19.90 0.75 -0.67
CA LYS A 185 -21.22 0.13 -0.77
C LYS A 185 -22.28 1.20 -1.09
N ALA A 186 -23.00 1.01 -2.19
CA ALA A 186 -24.07 1.90 -2.65
C ALA A 186 -25.45 1.25 -2.49
N LEU A 187 -26.51 2.06 -2.47
CA LEU A 187 -27.88 1.56 -2.41
C LEU A 187 -28.14 0.54 -3.53
N ALA A 188 -28.92 -0.50 -3.25
CA ALA A 188 -29.30 -1.48 -4.27
C ALA A 188 -30.09 -0.78 -5.38
N ARG A 189 -29.86 -1.18 -6.65
CA ARG A 189 -30.60 -0.63 -7.80
C ARG A 189 -32.12 -0.78 -7.64
N SER A 190 -32.58 -1.90 -7.09
CA SER A 190 -34.00 -2.18 -6.81
C SER A 190 -34.62 -1.25 -5.77
N SER A 191 -33.80 -0.60 -4.94
CA SER A 191 -34.25 0.24 -3.82
C SER A 191 -33.98 1.73 -4.09
N TRP A 192 -33.53 2.09 -5.29
CA TRP A 192 -33.23 3.45 -5.69
C TRP A 192 -34.19 3.90 -6.79
N HIS A 193 -34.89 5.02 -6.55
CA HIS A 193 -35.92 5.55 -7.45
C HIS A 193 -35.44 6.74 -8.30
N GLY A 194 -34.20 7.18 -8.12
CA GLY A 194 -33.57 8.24 -8.92
C GLY A 194 -32.78 7.68 -10.11
N THR A 195 -31.96 8.54 -10.71
CA THR A 195 -31.07 8.18 -11.82
C THR A 195 -29.86 7.37 -11.33
N GLU A 196 -29.27 6.54 -12.20
CA GLU A 196 -28.07 5.76 -11.82
C GLU A 196 -26.84 6.65 -11.52
N ILE A 197 -26.77 7.84 -12.13
CA ILE A 197 -25.70 8.82 -11.90
C ILE A 197 -25.73 9.38 -10.46
N ASP A 198 -26.94 9.53 -9.89
CA ASP A 198 -27.15 10.11 -8.56
C ASP A 198 -27.25 9.06 -7.45
N ARG A 199 -27.11 7.77 -7.76
CA ARG A 199 -27.27 6.68 -6.78
C ARG A 199 -26.20 6.79 -5.68
N PRO A 200 -26.59 7.00 -4.40
CA PRO A 200 -25.66 7.34 -3.33
C PRO A 200 -25.06 6.10 -2.66
N LEU A 201 -24.06 6.36 -1.80
CA LEU A 201 -23.52 5.39 -0.87
C LEU A 201 -24.55 5.02 0.23
N THR A 202 -24.38 3.84 0.82
CA THR A 202 -25.05 3.47 2.09
C THR A 202 -24.26 4.05 3.28
N PRO A 203 -24.79 3.99 4.52
CA PRO A 203 -24.00 4.31 5.71
C PRO A 203 -22.68 3.53 5.80
N THR A 204 -22.69 2.23 5.47
CA THR A 204 -21.47 1.42 5.38
C THR A 204 -20.52 1.93 4.28
N GLY A 205 -21.05 2.36 3.13
CA GLY A 205 -20.25 2.96 2.06
C GLY A 205 -19.57 4.25 2.50
N HIS A 206 -20.25 5.08 3.29
CA HIS A 206 -19.64 6.26 3.90
C HIS A 206 -18.55 5.90 4.92
N ALA A 207 -18.76 4.90 5.77
CA ALA A 207 -17.70 4.41 6.67
C ALA A 207 -16.47 3.92 5.88
N GLN A 208 -16.69 3.19 4.78
CA GLN A 208 -15.62 2.78 3.86
C GLN A 208 -14.87 3.98 3.26
N SER A 209 -15.60 5.03 2.85
CA SER A 209 -14.99 6.25 2.29
C SER A 209 -14.07 6.97 3.28
N VAL A 210 -14.42 6.96 4.58
CA VAL A 210 -13.57 7.54 5.64
C VAL A 210 -12.35 6.64 5.90
N ALA A 211 -12.53 5.32 5.93
CA ALA A 211 -11.45 4.37 6.15
C ALA A 211 -10.38 4.38 5.03
N LEU A 212 -10.72 4.89 3.83
CA LEU A 212 -9.76 5.07 2.73
C LEU A 212 -8.76 6.20 2.98
N VAL A 213 -9.13 7.23 3.76
CA VAL A 213 -8.29 8.42 3.98
C VAL A 213 -6.87 8.08 4.42
N PRO A 214 -6.64 7.30 5.50
CA PRO A 214 -5.30 6.97 5.95
C PRO A 214 -4.53 6.08 4.95
N VAL A 215 -5.22 5.24 4.17
CA VAL A 215 -4.59 4.40 3.14
C VAL A 215 -4.05 5.26 2.00
N LEU A 216 -4.87 6.14 1.44
CA LEU A 216 -4.47 7.04 0.34
C LEU A 216 -3.35 8.00 0.79
N ALA A 217 -3.44 8.51 2.02
CA ALA A 217 -2.41 9.35 2.61
C ALA A 217 -1.07 8.60 2.79
N ALA A 218 -1.08 7.32 3.18
CA ALA A 218 0.14 6.54 3.39
C ALA A 218 0.96 6.35 2.10
N PHE A 219 0.28 6.13 0.97
CA PHE A 219 0.90 6.02 -0.36
C PHE A 219 1.12 7.36 -1.06
N GLY A 220 0.91 8.47 -0.35
CA GLY A 220 1.29 9.79 -0.81
C GLY A 220 0.48 10.28 -2.01
N VAL A 221 -0.78 9.84 -2.15
CA VAL A 221 -1.67 10.27 -3.23
C VAL A 221 -1.73 11.79 -3.27
N ASP A 222 -1.55 12.36 -4.45
CA ASP A 222 -1.49 13.82 -4.67
C ASP A 222 -2.43 14.27 -5.80
N ALA A 223 -3.00 13.31 -6.53
CA ALA A 223 -4.03 13.53 -7.53
C ALA A 223 -5.17 12.51 -7.37
N VAL A 224 -6.37 12.92 -7.76
CA VAL A 224 -7.55 12.05 -7.75
C VAL A 224 -8.27 12.13 -9.09
N VAL A 225 -8.56 10.97 -9.66
CA VAL A 225 -9.46 10.81 -10.79
C VAL A 225 -10.63 9.92 -10.36
N THR A 226 -11.85 10.31 -10.67
CA THR A 226 -13.04 9.55 -10.25
C THR A 226 -14.07 9.51 -11.36
N SER A 227 -14.84 8.43 -11.44
CA SER A 227 -16.04 8.41 -12.28
C SER A 227 -16.99 9.52 -11.85
N GLN A 228 -17.66 10.15 -12.82
CA GLN A 228 -18.64 11.22 -12.54
C GLN A 228 -19.88 10.78 -11.74
N TRP A 229 -20.13 9.48 -11.60
CA TRP A 229 -21.25 8.97 -10.82
C TRP A 229 -21.07 9.22 -9.31
N ARG A 230 -22.13 9.69 -8.65
CA ARG A 230 -22.12 10.16 -7.27
C ARG A 230 -21.42 9.22 -6.30
N ARG A 231 -21.73 7.92 -6.31
CA ARG A 231 -21.07 6.94 -5.41
C ARG A 231 -19.55 6.91 -5.52
N CYS A 232 -18.96 7.15 -6.69
CA CYS A 232 -17.52 7.22 -6.87
C CYS A 232 -16.97 8.54 -6.30
N ALA A 233 -17.65 9.67 -6.56
CA ALA A 233 -17.31 10.97 -5.99
C ALA A 233 -17.38 10.93 -4.46
N ASP A 234 -18.51 10.49 -3.89
CA ASP A 234 -18.74 10.35 -2.45
C ASP A 234 -17.72 9.41 -1.77
N THR A 235 -17.19 8.41 -2.50
CA THR A 235 -16.18 7.48 -1.96
C THR A 235 -14.84 8.15 -1.69
N ILE A 236 -14.43 9.09 -2.56
CA ILE A 236 -13.13 9.76 -2.44
C ILE A 236 -13.24 11.13 -1.74
N GLU A 237 -14.46 11.67 -1.64
CA GLU A 237 -14.72 12.99 -1.06
C GLU A 237 -14.02 13.21 0.30
N PRO A 238 -14.08 12.29 1.29
CA PRO A 238 -13.41 12.50 2.58
C PRO A 238 -11.91 12.74 2.44
N TYR A 239 -11.25 11.99 1.55
CA TYR A 239 -9.83 12.11 1.30
C TYR A 239 -9.50 13.42 0.59
N THR A 240 -10.22 13.77 -0.49
CA THR A 240 -9.99 15.04 -1.21
C THR A 240 -10.21 16.24 -0.31
N ARG A 241 -11.18 16.19 0.62
CA ARG A 241 -11.41 17.26 1.58
C ARG A 241 -10.26 17.37 2.57
N ALA A 242 -9.82 16.25 3.14
CA ALA A 242 -8.72 16.21 4.11
C ALA A 242 -7.37 16.66 3.48
N ALA A 243 -7.10 16.21 2.25
CA ALA A 243 -5.89 16.56 1.50
C ALA A 243 -5.99 17.90 0.76
N ARG A 244 -7.16 18.56 0.77
CA ARG A 244 -7.46 19.80 0.02
C ARG A 244 -7.21 19.67 -1.49
N LEU A 245 -7.52 18.51 -2.05
CA LEU A 245 -7.40 18.20 -3.47
C LEU A 245 -8.72 18.44 -4.21
N SER A 246 -8.62 18.84 -5.48
CA SER A 246 -9.76 18.88 -6.40
C SER A 246 -9.74 17.66 -7.31
N PRO A 247 -10.72 16.74 -7.21
CA PRO A 247 -10.74 15.54 -8.04
C PRO A 247 -11.10 15.87 -9.49
N ILE A 248 -10.49 15.15 -10.43
CA ILE A 248 -10.86 15.17 -11.84
C ILE A 248 -11.99 14.16 -12.05
N SER A 249 -13.16 14.65 -12.45
CA SER A 249 -14.30 13.82 -12.83
C SER A 249 -14.14 13.35 -14.28
N SER A 250 -14.38 12.06 -14.54
CA SER A 250 -14.28 11.47 -15.89
C SER A 250 -15.54 10.67 -16.24
N GLU A 251 -16.13 10.97 -17.39
CA GLU A 251 -17.24 10.21 -17.97
C GLU A 251 -16.80 8.82 -18.47
N HIS A 252 -15.55 8.70 -18.92
CA HIS A 252 -14.98 7.45 -19.44
C HIS A 252 -14.92 6.34 -18.41
N LEU A 253 -14.91 6.69 -17.12
CA LEU A 253 -14.86 5.74 -16.02
C LEU A 253 -16.25 5.24 -15.60
N THR A 254 -17.33 5.67 -16.26
CA THR A 254 -18.70 5.21 -15.97
C THR A 254 -18.96 3.83 -16.57
N GLU A 255 -19.91 3.07 -16.00
CA GLU A 255 -20.27 1.76 -16.56
C GLU A 255 -20.82 1.89 -17.99
N VAL A 256 -21.58 2.95 -18.28
CA VAL A 256 -22.21 3.17 -19.59
C VAL A 256 -21.19 3.52 -20.67
N ASP A 257 -20.23 4.41 -20.38
CA ASP A 257 -19.22 4.76 -21.38
C ASP A 257 -18.21 3.63 -21.58
N HIS A 258 -17.86 2.92 -20.50
CA HIS A 258 -17.00 1.74 -20.58
C HIS A 258 -17.61 0.63 -21.43
N GLU A 259 -18.92 0.36 -21.33
CA GLU A 259 -19.60 -0.63 -22.18
C GLU A 259 -19.51 -0.26 -23.68
N ARG A 260 -19.53 1.04 -24.00
CA ARG A 260 -19.42 1.53 -25.39
C ARG A 260 -17.99 1.54 -25.89
N SER A 261 -17.04 1.97 -25.06
CA SER A 261 -15.65 2.23 -25.44
C SER A 261 -14.65 1.88 -24.33
N PRO A 262 -14.36 0.59 -24.08
CA PRO A 262 -13.33 0.18 -23.11
C PRO A 262 -11.94 0.76 -23.41
N SER A 263 -11.67 1.08 -24.68
CA SER A 263 -10.42 1.70 -25.13
C SER A 263 -10.17 3.08 -24.52
N GLN A 264 -11.21 3.83 -24.15
CA GLN A 264 -11.08 5.13 -23.47
C GLN A 264 -10.61 4.95 -22.02
N VAL A 265 -11.17 3.99 -21.29
CA VAL A 265 -10.66 3.61 -19.96
C VAL A 265 -9.19 3.19 -20.06
N ALA A 266 -8.85 2.37 -21.06
CA ALA A 266 -7.47 1.96 -21.24
C ALA A 266 -6.52 3.14 -21.51
N ALA A 267 -6.97 4.17 -22.25
CA ALA A 267 -6.21 5.39 -22.48
C ALA A 267 -6.04 6.23 -21.19
N VAL A 268 -7.08 6.33 -20.36
CA VAL A 268 -6.99 6.95 -19.02
C VAL A 268 -5.93 6.26 -18.17
N ILE A 269 -5.96 4.92 -18.08
CA ILE A 269 -4.98 4.18 -17.26
C ILE A 269 -3.54 4.36 -17.79
N ARG A 270 -3.33 4.32 -19.10
CA ARG A 270 -2.00 4.58 -19.69
C ARG A 270 -1.49 5.98 -19.33
N THR A 271 -2.34 7.00 -19.44
CA THR A 271 -1.99 8.38 -19.06
C THR A 271 -1.62 8.48 -17.58
N LEU A 272 -2.36 7.79 -16.70
CA LEU A 272 -2.06 7.75 -15.27
C LEU A 272 -0.74 7.05 -14.94
N LEU A 273 -0.39 5.99 -15.68
CA LEU A 273 0.90 5.32 -15.51
C LEU A 273 2.08 6.21 -15.94
N GLU A 274 1.87 7.07 -16.94
CA GLU A 274 2.88 8.00 -17.46
C GLU A 274 3.10 9.24 -16.59
N SER A 275 2.10 9.68 -15.80
CA SER A 275 2.12 10.97 -15.09
C SER A 275 3.15 11.08 -13.96
N ALA A 276 3.75 9.96 -13.53
CA ALA A 276 4.65 9.85 -12.38
C ALA A 276 4.14 10.58 -11.11
N THR A 277 2.82 10.77 -11.01
CA THR A 277 2.16 11.45 -9.89
C THR A 277 1.38 10.39 -9.12
N PRO A 278 1.60 10.24 -7.79
CA PRO A 278 0.81 9.33 -6.99
C PRO A 278 -0.69 9.68 -7.11
N THR A 279 -1.48 8.77 -7.65
CA THR A 279 -2.87 9.05 -8.05
C THR A 279 -3.82 8.01 -7.50
N ALA A 280 -4.97 8.44 -6.98
CA ALA A 280 -6.10 7.56 -6.72
C ALA A 280 -7.11 7.63 -7.85
N LEU A 281 -7.59 6.47 -8.30
CA LEU A 281 -8.62 6.29 -9.31
C LEU A 281 -9.83 5.61 -8.65
N CYS A 282 -11.01 6.23 -8.64
CA CYS A 282 -12.24 5.56 -8.20
C CYS A 282 -13.16 5.19 -9.37
N THR A 283 -13.55 3.91 -9.44
CA THR A 283 -14.37 3.37 -10.53
C THR A 283 -15.33 2.26 -10.08
N HIS A 284 -15.98 1.60 -11.04
CA HIS A 284 -17.01 0.58 -10.84
C HIS A 284 -16.49 -0.81 -11.15
N ARG A 285 -17.14 -1.83 -10.58
CA ARG A 285 -16.80 -3.24 -10.83
C ARG A 285 -16.72 -3.61 -12.33
N PRO A 286 -17.67 -3.24 -13.20
CA PRO A 286 -17.61 -3.61 -14.63
C PRO A 286 -16.41 -3.01 -15.38
N VAL A 287 -15.83 -1.92 -14.87
CA VAL A 287 -14.69 -1.21 -15.47
C VAL A 287 -13.35 -1.84 -15.08
N LEU A 288 -13.29 -2.50 -13.91
CA LEU A 288 -12.07 -3.10 -13.35
C LEU A 288 -11.36 -4.08 -14.30
N PRO A 289 -12.03 -4.96 -15.08
CA PRO A 289 -11.34 -5.85 -16.03
C PRO A 289 -10.40 -5.11 -16.99
N THR A 290 -10.83 -3.97 -17.54
CA THR A 290 -10.00 -3.17 -18.46
C THR A 290 -8.85 -2.49 -17.72
N VAL A 291 -9.10 -2.00 -16.51
CA VAL A 291 -8.04 -1.42 -15.68
C VAL A 291 -6.95 -2.46 -15.38
N LEU A 292 -7.37 -3.66 -14.94
CA LEU A 292 -6.48 -4.76 -14.60
C LEU A 292 -5.72 -5.30 -15.81
N ASP A 293 -6.34 -5.35 -16.99
CA ASP A 293 -5.68 -5.72 -18.24
C ASP A 293 -4.54 -4.75 -18.59
N VAL A 294 -4.78 -3.43 -18.54
CA VAL A 294 -3.72 -2.45 -18.80
C VAL A 294 -2.60 -2.53 -17.77
N LEU A 295 -2.94 -2.68 -16.48
CA LEU A 295 -1.94 -2.87 -15.42
C LEU A 295 -1.11 -4.15 -15.68
N GLY A 296 -1.75 -5.24 -16.09
CA GLY A 296 -1.11 -6.51 -16.44
C GLY A 296 -0.15 -6.37 -17.63
N GLN A 297 -0.52 -5.62 -18.66
CA GLN A 297 0.33 -5.34 -19.83
C GLN A 297 1.59 -4.52 -19.47
N HIS A 298 1.52 -3.69 -18.43
CA HIS A 298 2.65 -2.91 -17.91
C HIS A 298 3.42 -3.64 -16.79
N SER A 299 3.00 -4.85 -16.45
CA SER A 299 3.58 -5.67 -15.38
C SER A 299 4.51 -6.74 -15.93
N ARG A 300 5.50 -7.14 -15.13
CA ARG A 300 6.17 -8.43 -15.34
C ARG A 300 5.19 -9.57 -15.02
N ARG A 301 5.42 -10.76 -15.59
CA ARG A 301 4.56 -11.93 -15.37
C ARG A 301 4.29 -12.24 -13.89
N THR A 302 5.29 -12.09 -13.02
CA THR A 302 5.16 -12.31 -11.57
C THR A 302 4.21 -11.33 -10.91
N VAL A 303 4.28 -10.05 -11.31
CA VAL A 303 3.41 -8.98 -10.79
C VAL A 303 1.99 -9.11 -11.36
N ALA A 304 1.87 -9.39 -12.67
CA ALA A 304 0.59 -9.62 -13.31
C ALA A 304 -0.17 -10.80 -12.70
N ALA A 305 0.55 -11.85 -12.27
CA ALA A 305 -0.05 -13.02 -11.60
C ALA A 305 -0.60 -12.70 -10.19
N ALA A 306 -0.20 -11.59 -9.58
CA ALA A 306 -0.71 -11.12 -8.29
C ALA A 306 -1.95 -10.22 -8.42
N LEU A 307 -2.30 -9.79 -9.64
CA LEU A 307 -3.52 -9.03 -9.89
C LEU A 307 -4.76 -9.89 -9.61
N PRO A 308 -5.87 -9.29 -9.10
CA PRO A 308 -7.13 -9.99 -8.96
C PRO A 308 -7.60 -10.56 -10.31
N THR A 309 -7.96 -11.85 -10.33
CA THR A 309 -8.36 -12.55 -11.57
C THR A 309 -9.84 -12.97 -11.60
N ARG A 310 -10.57 -12.81 -10.49
CA ARG A 310 -11.95 -13.25 -10.36
C ARG A 310 -12.85 -12.09 -9.96
N ASP A 311 -14.00 -11.96 -10.62
CA ASP A 311 -15.08 -11.07 -10.20
C ASP A 311 -15.46 -11.38 -8.73
N PRO A 312 -15.61 -10.38 -7.85
CA PRO A 312 -15.74 -8.94 -8.15
C PRO A 312 -14.44 -8.15 -8.30
N PHE A 313 -13.27 -8.80 -8.34
CA PHE A 313 -11.91 -8.24 -8.38
C PHE A 313 -11.52 -7.44 -7.13
N LEU A 314 -12.38 -6.50 -6.74
CA LEU A 314 -12.35 -5.72 -5.51
C LEU A 314 -13.77 -5.69 -4.94
N GLU A 315 -13.94 -5.91 -3.65
CA GLU A 315 -15.20 -5.63 -2.95
C GLU A 315 -15.45 -4.11 -2.85
N PRO A 316 -16.69 -3.65 -2.61
CA PRO A 316 -16.95 -2.22 -2.43
C PRO A 316 -16.07 -1.63 -1.33
N GLY A 317 -15.41 -0.50 -1.61
CA GLY A 317 -14.51 0.17 -0.67
C GLY A 317 -13.10 -0.43 -0.57
N GLU A 318 -12.79 -1.51 -1.29
CA GLU A 318 -11.43 -2.03 -1.38
C GLU A 318 -10.59 -1.29 -2.43
N VAL A 319 -9.28 -1.34 -2.25
CA VAL A 319 -8.31 -0.76 -3.18
C VAL A 319 -7.23 -1.74 -3.59
N LEU A 320 -6.76 -1.57 -4.82
CA LEU A 320 -5.53 -2.16 -5.34
C LEU A 320 -4.50 -1.04 -5.46
N VAL A 321 -3.45 -1.09 -4.66
CA VAL A 321 -2.29 -0.19 -4.79
C VAL A 321 -1.34 -0.80 -5.80
N THR A 322 -0.96 -0.04 -6.82
CA THR A 322 0.03 -0.45 -7.81
C THR A 322 1.25 0.44 -7.71
N HIS A 323 2.43 -0.17 -7.63
CA HIS A 323 3.71 0.53 -7.50
C HIS A 323 4.31 0.68 -8.88
N VAL A 324 4.42 1.92 -9.36
CA VAL A 324 4.84 2.23 -10.72
C VAL A 324 6.24 2.80 -10.70
N ALA A 325 7.20 2.09 -11.31
CA ALA A 325 8.55 2.58 -11.54
C ALA A 325 8.64 3.19 -12.94
N GLN A 326 9.25 4.36 -13.05
CA GLN A 326 9.55 4.99 -14.34
C GLN A 326 10.84 4.42 -14.91
N SER A 327 10.82 4.03 -16.18
CA SER A 327 11.99 3.49 -16.87
C SER A 327 12.19 4.17 -18.23
N PRO A 328 13.38 4.10 -18.85
CA PRO A 328 13.59 4.58 -20.21
C PRO A 328 12.67 3.95 -21.26
N LYS A 329 12.05 2.79 -20.96
CA LYS A 329 11.12 2.07 -21.85
C LYS A 329 9.65 2.32 -21.48
N GLY A 330 9.38 3.38 -20.72
CA GLY A 330 8.06 3.74 -20.19
C GLY A 330 7.78 3.18 -18.79
N PRO A 331 6.59 3.46 -18.23
CA PRO A 331 6.22 3.06 -16.89
C PRO A 331 6.09 1.55 -16.76
N ARG A 332 6.44 1.01 -15.60
CA ARG A 332 6.29 -0.42 -15.28
C ARG A 332 5.67 -0.59 -13.91
N VAL A 333 4.66 -1.44 -13.82
CA VAL A 333 4.10 -1.86 -12.54
C VAL A 333 5.02 -2.94 -11.97
N VAL A 334 5.62 -2.65 -10.82
CA VAL A 334 6.66 -3.49 -10.19
C VAL A 334 6.17 -4.22 -8.94
N GLY A 335 5.03 -3.81 -8.39
CA GLY A 335 4.39 -4.46 -7.25
C GLY A 335 2.92 -4.06 -7.17
N VAL A 336 2.12 -4.91 -6.52
CA VAL A 336 0.70 -4.66 -6.28
C VAL A 336 0.32 -5.13 -4.87
N GLU A 337 -0.58 -4.40 -4.22
CA GLU A 337 -1.10 -4.71 -2.89
C GLU A 337 -2.61 -4.55 -2.87
N HIS A 338 -3.33 -5.56 -2.38
CA HIS A 338 -4.77 -5.50 -2.20
C HIS A 338 -5.06 -5.13 -0.74
N ILE A 339 -5.71 -3.98 -0.53
CA ILE A 339 -6.03 -3.47 0.79
C ILE A 339 -7.54 -3.38 0.96
N ARG A 340 -8.02 -3.97 2.04
CA ARG A 340 -9.37 -3.77 2.57
C ARG A 340 -9.27 -2.82 3.76
N PRO A 341 -9.73 -1.56 3.64
CA PRO A 341 -9.77 -0.66 4.77
C PRO A 341 -10.58 -1.25 5.92
N THR A 342 -10.05 -1.14 7.13
CA THR A 342 -10.72 -1.61 8.34
C THR A 342 -11.82 -0.61 8.71
N LEU A 343 -13.03 -1.10 8.95
CA LEU A 343 -14.12 -0.28 9.46
C LEU A 343 -14.03 -0.27 10.99
N THR A 344 -13.86 0.92 11.56
CA THR A 344 -13.90 1.17 13.01
C THR A 344 -15.32 1.25 13.53
#